data_AF-A0A399WZ12-F1
#
_entry.id   AF-A0A399WZ12-F1
#
_cell.length_a   1.000
_cell.length_b   1.000
_cell.length_c   1.000
_cell.angle_alpha   90.00
_cell.angle_beta   90.00
_cell.angle_gamma   90.00
#
_symmetry.space_group_name_H-M   'P 1'
#
loop_
_entity.id
_entity.type
_entity.pdbx_description
1 polymer ?
#
loop_
_entity_poly.entity_id
_entity_poly.type
_entity_poly.pdbx_seq_one_letter_code
_entity_poly.pdbx_strand_id
1 'polypeptide(L)'
;MLDVVIDEYGIRIGPRFSVSFHRTLRIPDDGRVYPLPPGLGAFPLFKVDDYRDCIPPLWREQGGVFMPMYQREALWLGFNAAAWKPRATSSISASTDT
;
A
#
# COMPACT_ATOMS: atom_id res chain seq x y z
N MET A 1 21.55 -5.62 3.45
CA MET A 1 20.13 -5.17 3.42
C MET A 1 19.62 -5.38 2.01
N LEU A 2 18.33 -5.71 1.79
CA LEU A 2 17.79 -5.80 0.42
C LEU A 2 17.49 -4.40 -0.10
N ASP A 3 17.76 -4.16 -1.38
CA ASP A 3 17.44 -2.88 -2.01
C ASP A 3 15.92 -2.67 -2.08
N VAL A 4 15.48 -1.46 -1.78
CA VAL A 4 14.06 -1.08 -1.89
C VAL A 4 13.94 -0.09 -3.04
N VAL A 5 13.09 -0.44 -4.01
CA VAL A 5 12.75 0.43 -5.13
C VAL A 5 11.25 0.69 -5.11
N ILE A 6 10.90 1.97 -5.04
CA ILE A 6 9.52 2.44 -5.16
C ILE A 6 9.28 2.76 -6.63
N ASP A 7 8.23 2.17 -7.20
CA ASP A 7 7.70 2.54 -8.51
C ASP A 7 6.32 3.21 -8.34
N GLU A 8 5.70 3.60 -9.45
CA GLU A 8 4.44 4.36 -9.44
C GLU A 8 3.29 3.60 -8.76
N TYR A 9 3.29 2.26 -8.76
CA TYR A 9 2.15 1.44 -8.32
C TYR A 9 2.51 0.37 -7.28
N GLY A 10 3.75 0.35 -6.81
CA GLY A 10 4.26 -0.71 -5.96
C GLY A 10 5.65 -0.48 -5.39
N ILE A 11 6.03 -1.43 -4.55
CA ILE A 11 7.33 -1.47 -3.87
C ILE A 11 8.00 -2.78 -4.23
N ARG A 12 9.23 -2.71 -4.75
CA ARG A 12 10.09 -3.86 -5.01
C ARG A 12 11.16 -3.96 -3.93
N ILE A 13 11.33 -5.16 -3.36
CA ILE A 13 12.32 -5.42 -2.31
C ILE A 13 13.24 -6.54 -2.80
N GLY A 14 14.45 -6.13 -3.19
CA GLY A 14 15.39 -6.97 -3.90
C GLY A 14 14.85 -7.42 -5.27
N PRO A 15 15.47 -8.46 -5.87
CA PRO A 15 15.21 -8.80 -7.28
C PRO A 15 13.95 -9.65 -7.51
N ARG A 16 13.27 -10.12 -6.46
CA ARG A 16 12.29 -11.23 -6.56
C ARG A 16 11.12 -11.12 -5.59
N PHE A 17 10.85 -9.93 -5.07
CA PHE A 17 9.69 -9.70 -4.25
C PHE A 17 9.15 -8.30 -4.54
N SER A 18 7.84 -8.20 -4.74
CA SER A 18 7.16 -6.93 -4.89
C SER A 18 5.77 -6.95 -4.25
N VAL A 19 5.35 -5.78 -3.81
CA VAL A 19 4.02 -5.50 -3.28
C VAL A 19 3.38 -4.44 -4.16
N SER A 20 2.18 -4.73 -4.64
CA SER A 20 1.34 -3.78 -5.39
C SER A 20 0.10 -3.40 -4.58
N PHE A 21 -0.34 -2.17 -4.70
CA PHE A 21 -1.45 -1.62 -3.91
C PHE A 21 -2.65 -1.38 -4.81
N HIS A 22 -3.73 -2.13 -4.59
CA HIS A 22 -4.88 -2.10 -5.49
C HIS A 22 -6.10 -1.47 -4.81
N ARG A 23 -6.78 -0.60 -5.54
CA ARG A 23 -8.03 0.05 -5.15
C ARG A 23 -9.17 -0.96 -5.19
N THR A 24 -10.07 -0.84 -4.22
CA THR A 24 -11.35 -1.53 -4.27
C THR A 24 -12.43 -0.76 -3.50
N LEU A 25 -13.68 -1.25 -3.56
CA LEU A 25 -14.78 -0.66 -2.81
C LEU A 25 -14.68 -1.03 -1.33
N ARG A 26 -14.83 -0.03 -0.46
CA ARG A 26 -15.00 -0.26 0.97
C ARG A 26 -16.37 -0.90 1.20
N ILE A 27 -16.34 -2.10 1.74
CA ILE A 27 -17.54 -2.80 2.17
C ILE A 27 -18.05 -2.17 3.46
N PRO A 28 -19.37 -1.89 3.58
CA PRO A 28 -19.97 -1.45 4.83
C PRO A 28 -19.75 -2.45 5.96
N ASP A 29 -19.56 -1.94 7.17
CA ASP A 29 -19.55 -2.78 8.38
C ASP A 29 -20.99 -3.01 8.89
N ASP A 30 -21.79 -3.74 8.10
CA ASP A 30 -23.20 -4.01 8.38
C ASP A 30 -23.50 -5.50 8.61
N GLY A 31 -22.45 -6.31 8.73
CA GLY A 31 -22.54 -7.76 8.96
C GLY A 31 -23.02 -8.57 7.76
N ARG A 32 -23.17 -7.97 6.57
CA ARG A 32 -23.61 -8.70 5.37
C ARG A 32 -22.43 -9.28 4.61
N VAL A 33 -22.72 -10.34 3.86
CA VAL A 33 -21.77 -10.93 2.91
C VAL A 33 -21.88 -10.22 1.57
N TYR A 34 -20.76 -9.69 1.10
CA TYR A 34 -20.63 -9.08 -0.21
C TYR A 34 -19.78 -9.98 -1.12
N PRO A 35 -20.01 -9.95 -2.45
CA PRO A 35 -19.09 -10.60 -3.38
C PRO A 35 -17.69 -10.00 -3.23
N LEU A 36 -16.67 -10.73 -3.71
CA LEU A 36 -15.31 -10.24 -3.72
C LEU A 36 -15.27 -8.84 -4.37
N PRO A 37 -14.76 -7.81 -3.67
CA PRO A 37 -14.74 -6.46 -4.20
C PRO A 37 -13.95 -6.41 -5.53
N PRO A 38 -14.46 -5.73 -6.57
CA PRO A 38 -13.75 -5.63 -7.84
C PRO A 38 -12.45 -4.83 -7.67
N GLY A 39 -11.41 -5.21 -8.41
CA GLY A 39 -10.22 -4.38 -8.54
C GLY A 39 -10.55 -3.12 -9.36
N LEU A 40 -10.29 -1.94 -8.80
CA LEU A 40 -10.55 -0.64 -9.44
C LEU A 40 -9.26 0.08 -9.88
N GLY A 41 -8.23 -0.70 -10.21
CA GLY A 41 -6.90 -0.19 -10.58
C GLY A 41 -5.94 -0.08 -9.38
N ALA A 42 -4.73 0.41 -9.63
CA ALA A 42 -3.71 0.59 -8.59
C ALA A 42 -3.81 1.96 -7.91
N PHE A 43 -3.34 2.04 -6.66
CA PHE A 43 -3.05 3.32 -6.04
C PHE A 43 -1.72 3.87 -6.57
N PRO A 44 -1.66 5.15 -7.00
CA PRO A 44 -0.39 5.80 -7.24
C PRO A 44 0.34 6.00 -5.91
N LEU A 45 1.64 5.74 -5.91
CA LEU A 45 2.53 5.97 -4.79
C LEU A 45 3.29 7.27 -4.97
N PHE A 46 3.25 8.13 -3.95
CA PHE A 46 3.98 9.38 -3.90
C PHE A 46 5.02 9.33 -2.79
N LYS A 47 6.25 9.74 -3.08
CA LYS A 47 7.28 9.86 -2.04
C LYS A 47 6.98 11.09 -1.20
N VAL A 48 7.09 10.94 0.11
CA VAL A 48 6.96 12.04 1.09
C VAL A 48 7.92 13.19 0.75
N ASP A 49 9.15 12.87 0.34
CA ASP A 49 10.19 13.86 0.04
C ASP A 49 9.83 14.79 -1.12
N ASP A 50 9.03 14.34 -2.07
CA ASP A 50 8.62 15.12 -3.24
C ASP A 50 7.52 16.15 -2.89
N TYR A 51 6.87 16.01 -1.71
CA TYR A 51 5.71 16.81 -1.29
C TYR A 51 5.89 17.47 0.08
N ARG A 52 7.13 17.64 0.54
CA ARG A 52 7.45 18.11 1.91
C ARG A 52 6.63 19.31 2.35
N ASP A 53 6.39 20.30 1.48
CA ASP A 53 5.68 21.53 1.84
C ASP A 53 4.17 21.36 2.08
N CYS A 54 3.56 20.31 1.55
CA CYS A 54 2.10 20.11 1.56
C CYS A 54 1.62 18.90 2.38
N ILE A 55 2.50 18.28 3.16
CA ILE A 55 2.20 17.11 3.98
C ILE A 55 2.30 17.42 5.49
N PRO A 56 1.65 16.61 6.36
CA PRO A 56 1.78 16.74 7.81
C PRO A 56 3.25 16.71 8.27
N PRO A 57 3.66 17.55 9.24
CA PRO A 57 5.05 17.60 9.72
C PRO A 57 5.60 16.24 10.16
N LEU A 58 4.78 15.42 10.83
CA LEU A 58 5.15 14.09 11.30
C LEU A 58 5.62 13.17 10.16
N TRP A 59 5.02 13.29 8.97
CA TRP A 59 5.39 12.47 7.81
C TRP A 59 6.77 12.85 7.29
N ARG A 60 7.19 14.11 7.42
CA ARG A 60 8.51 14.59 6.99
C ARG A 60 9.64 13.90 7.77
N GLU A 61 9.41 13.65 9.05
CA GLU A 61 10.39 12.99 9.93
C GLU A 61 10.43 11.46 9.69
N GLN A 62 9.26 10.85 9.46
CA GLN A 62 9.13 9.41 9.23
C GLN A 62 9.58 8.96 7.84
N GLY A 63 9.39 9.81 6.82
CA GLY A 63 9.68 9.49 5.43
C GLY A 63 8.68 8.48 4.82
N GLY A 64 9.10 7.84 3.73
CA GLY A 64 8.33 6.79 3.07
C GLY A 64 7.46 7.27 1.91
N VAL A 65 6.35 6.59 1.70
CA VAL A 65 5.40 6.86 0.61
C VAL A 65 3.99 6.99 1.15
N PHE A 66 3.16 7.76 0.45
CA PHE A 66 1.73 7.87 0.71
C PHE A 66 0.94 7.64 -0.57
N MET A 67 -0.32 7.26 -0.39
CA MET A 67 -1.28 7.02 -1.47
C MET A 67 -2.61 7.70 -1.11
N PRO A 68 -3.16 8.57 -1.96
CA PRO A 68 -4.44 9.22 -1.71
C PRO A 68 -5.57 8.19 -1.81
N MET A 69 -6.40 8.15 -0.77
CA MET A 69 -7.52 7.22 -0.66
C MET A 69 -8.78 7.99 -0.23
N TYR A 70 -9.86 7.87 -0.99
CA TYR A 70 -11.16 8.39 -0.60
C TYR A 70 -11.79 7.49 0.48
N GLN A 71 -12.65 8.05 1.34
CA GLN A 71 -13.26 7.30 2.46
C GLN A 71 -14.04 6.03 2.04
N ARG A 72 -14.57 6.01 0.80
CA ARG A 72 -15.30 4.87 0.20
C ARG A 72 -14.40 3.85 -0.50
N GLU A 73 -13.11 4.10 -0.59
CA GLU A 73 -12.12 3.17 -1.14
C GLU A 73 -11.55 2.29 -0.02
N ALA A 74 -11.14 1.09 -0.39
CA ALA A 74 -10.34 0.20 0.43
C ALA A 74 -9.14 -0.30 -0.38
N LEU A 75 -8.23 -1.01 0.30
CA LEU A 75 -6.98 -1.52 -0.26
C LEU A 75 -6.93 -3.04 -0.14
N TRP A 76 -6.44 -3.70 -1.18
CA TRP A 76 -5.88 -5.05 -1.10
C TRP A 76 -4.44 -5.06 -1.59
N LEU A 77 -3.63 -5.91 -0.97
CA LEU A 77 -2.21 -6.05 -1.28
C LEU A 77 -2.00 -7.23 -2.24
N GLY A 78 -1.36 -6.96 -3.37
CA GLY A 78 -0.90 -7.99 -4.29
C GLY A 78 0.57 -8.33 -3.99
N PHE A 79 0.86 -9.58 -3.66
CA PHE A 79 2.21 -10.07 -3.43
C PHE A 79 2.71 -10.86 -4.63
N ASN A 80 3.90 -10.53 -5.14
CA ASN A 80 4.55 -11.28 -6.19
C ASN A 80 5.95 -11.72 -5.73
N ALA A 81 6.28 -12.99 -5.94
CA ALA A 81 7.55 -13.58 -5.58
C ALA A 81 7.95 -14.71 -6.53
N ALA A 82 9.23 -15.04 -6.56
CA ALA A 82 9.70 -16.21 -7.32
C ALA A 82 9.13 -17.51 -6.74
N ALA A 83 8.44 -18.30 -7.58
CA ALA A 83 7.74 -19.53 -7.16
C ALA A 83 8.64 -20.56 -6.46
N TRP A 84 9.93 -20.63 -6.82
CA TRP A 84 10.89 -21.60 -6.29
C TRP A 84 11.56 -21.15 -4.97
N LYS A 85 11.31 -19.91 -4.51
CA LYS A 85 11.96 -19.35 -3.32
C LYS A 85 10.92 -18.82 -2.34
N PRO A 86 10.48 -19.64 -1.37
CA PRO A 86 9.57 -19.21 -0.33
C PRO A 86 10.12 -17.98 0.41
N ARG A 87 9.22 -17.07 0.77
CA ARG A 87 9.53 -15.87 1.55
C ARG A 87 8.45 -15.68 2.62
N ALA A 88 8.88 -15.44 3.85
CA ALA A 88 8.00 -14.94 4.89
C ALA A 88 7.98 -13.41 4.81
N THR A 89 6.79 -12.83 4.82
CA THR A 89 6.59 -11.38 4.91
C THR A 89 5.68 -11.10 6.09
N SER A 90 6.05 -10.12 6.89
CA SER A 90 5.20 -9.57 7.94
C SER A 90 4.95 -8.10 7.62
N SER A 91 3.70 -7.67 7.78
CA SER A 91 3.30 -6.27 7.68
C SER A 91 2.67 -5.86 9.00
N ILE A 92 3.00 -4.67 9.47
CA ILE A 92 2.39 -4.05 10.65
C ILE A 92 1.63 -2.83 10.15
N SER A 93 0.34 -2.78 10.43
CA SER A 93 -0.49 -1.60 10.20
C SER A 93 -0.82 -0.98 11.56
N ALA A 94 -0.60 0.33 11.68
CA ALA A 94 -1.07 1.11 12.81
C ALA A 94 -2.07 2.15 12.30
N SER A 95 -3.27 2.17 12.87
CA SER A 95 -4.15 3.33 12.75
C SER A 95 -3.79 4.31 13.87
N THR A 96 -3.65 5.58 13.52
CA THR A 96 -3.64 6.63 14.54
C THR A 96 -5.10 7.02 14.75
N ASP A 97 -5.68 6.62 15.87
CA ASP A 97 -6.98 7.15 16.27
C ASP A 97 -6.83 8.67 16.44
N THR A 98 -7.62 9.42 15.68
CA THR A 98 -7.74 10.89 15.82
C THR A 98 -9.01 11.20 16.57
#